data_AF-A0A8C4X0A6-F1
#
_entry.id   AF-A0A8C4X0A6-F1
#
_cell.length_a   1.000
_cell.length_b   1.000
_cell.length_c   1.000
_cell.angle_alpha   90.00
_cell.angle_beta   90.00
_cell.angle_gamma   90.00
#
_symmetry.space_group_name_H-M   'P 1'
#
loop_
_entity.id
_entity.type
_entity.pdbx_description
1 polymer ?
#
loop_
_entity_poly.entity_id
_entity_poly.type
_entity_poly.pdbx_seq_one_letter_code
_entity_poly.pdbx_strand_id
1 'polypeptide(L)'
;MADGEQSIGQVKAIVLLYDDNSKKWMPSGGVQGFSLVHLYENVNGSYRIVGHHCQTRQVVINFSIPKGLNYHEATPTFHQWRFKQLVYGLNFGSEEDAAVFSAAVKGALCTLDTGRFPASTAFTPCSYSCIWQLGRRVAIILSGHDDAADAVPPLYQYTGTHFTDLRRMTG
;
A
#
# COMPACT_ATOMS: atom_id res chain seq x y z
N MET A 1 -0.90 -28.87 -14.64
CA MET A 1 0.31 -28.30 -14.01
C MET A 1 -0.17 -27.07 -13.27
N ALA A 2 -0.37 -27.18 -11.96
CA ALA A 2 -0.90 -26.06 -11.17
C ALA A 2 0.23 -25.03 -11.05
N ASP A 3 0.08 -23.94 -11.79
CA ASP A 3 0.87 -22.73 -11.62
C ASP A 3 0.79 -22.35 -10.14
N GLY A 4 1.92 -22.51 -9.43
CA GLY A 4 1.98 -22.56 -7.97
C GLY A 4 1.80 -21.19 -7.31
N GLU A 5 0.71 -20.50 -7.61
CA GLU A 5 0.43 -19.14 -7.14
C GLU A 5 -0.91 -19.11 -6.42
N GLN A 6 -0.88 -18.82 -5.13
CA GLN A 6 -2.05 -18.75 -4.25
C GLN A 6 -2.41 -17.30 -3.99
N SER A 7 -3.70 -16.94 -4.17
CA SER A 7 -4.20 -15.63 -3.75
C SER A 7 -4.33 -15.62 -2.22
N ILE A 8 -3.56 -14.78 -1.54
CA ILE A 8 -3.59 -14.63 -0.07
C ILE A 8 -4.51 -13.50 0.39
N GLY A 9 -4.91 -12.61 -0.52
CA GLY A 9 -5.90 -11.57 -0.27
C GLY A 9 -6.46 -10.99 -1.56
N GLN A 10 -7.69 -10.50 -1.51
CA GLN A 10 -8.35 -9.81 -2.62
C GLN A 10 -9.15 -8.62 -2.09
N VAL A 11 -9.08 -7.48 -2.78
CA VAL A 11 -9.79 -6.25 -2.41
C VAL A 11 -10.14 -5.42 -3.64
N LYS A 12 -11.08 -4.48 -3.49
CA LYS A 12 -11.39 -3.50 -4.52
C LYS A 12 -10.70 -2.17 -4.23
N ALA A 13 -9.87 -1.74 -5.16
CA ALA A 13 -9.17 -0.46 -5.08
C ALA A 13 -8.95 0.17 -6.45
N ILE A 14 -8.86 1.50 -6.50
CA ILE A 14 -8.39 2.24 -7.67
C ILE A 14 -6.87 2.26 -7.62
N VAL A 15 -6.25 1.81 -8.71
CA VAL A 15 -4.79 1.77 -8.85
C VAL A 15 -4.30 3.07 -9.46
N LEU A 16 -3.39 3.74 -8.78
CA LEU A 16 -2.86 5.04 -9.14
C LEU A 16 -1.33 4.99 -9.25
N LEU A 17 -0.79 5.82 -10.14
CA LEU A 17 0.63 6.11 -10.28
C LEU A 17 0.83 7.61 -10.09
N TYR A 18 1.81 8.02 -9.29
CA TYR A 18 2.18 9.42 -9.19
C TYR A 18 2.99 9.83 -10.42
N ASP A 19 2.52 10.84 -11.14
CA ASP A 19 3.28 11.48 -12.22
C ASP A 19 4.01 12.71 -11.68
N ASP A 20 5.34 12.68 -11.74
CA ASP A 20 6.18 13.76 -11.18
C ASP A 20 6.15 15.03 -12.04
N ASN A 21 5.88 14.92 -13.35
CA ASN A 21 5.80 16.06 -14.26
C ASN A 21 4.58 16.93 -13.95
N SER A 22 3.44 16.28 -13.74
CA SER A 22 2.17 16.94 -13.48
C SER A 22 1.80 17.00 -12.00
N LYS A 23 2.66 16.46 -11.13
CA LYS A 23 2.53 16.43 -9.66
C LYS A 23 1.19 15.90 -9.18
N LYS A 24 0.63 14.91 -9.88
CA LYS A 24 -0.71 14.35 -9.60
C LYS A 24 -0.72 12.83 -9.68
N TRP A 25 -1.66 12.25 -8.96
CA TRP A 25 -2.01 10.84 -9.08
C TRP A 25 -2.80 10.61 -10.36
N MET A 26 -2.35 9.65 -11.16
CA MET A 26 -2.96 9.26 -12.42
C MET A 26 -3.43 7.81 -12.36
N PRO A 27 -4.60 7.48 -12.94
CA PRO A 27 -5.07 6.11 -13.05
C PRO A 27 -4.06 5.25 -13.81
N SER A 28 -3.69 4.11 -13.21
CA SER A 28 -2.78 3.17 -13.86
C SER A 28 -3.43 2.54 -15.09
N GLY A 29 -2.64 2.34 -16.16
CA GLY A 29 -3.14 1.81 -17.42
C GLY A 29 -4.10 2.73 -18.19
N GLY A 30 -4.25 4.00 -17.76
CA GLY A 30 -5.13 4.98 -18.41
C GLY A 30 -6.62 4.74 -18.22
N VAL A 31 -7.01 3.75 -17.40
CA VAL A 31 -8.39 3.37 -17.12
C VAL A 31 -8.80 3.80 -15.72
N GLN A 32 -9.89 4.55 -15.62
CA GLN A 32 -10.43 5.01 -14.33
C GLN A 32 -11.41 3.99 -13.76
N GLY A 33 -11.42 3.86 -12.43
CA GLY A 33 -12.38 3.04 -11.71
C GLY A 33 -11.74 1.96 -10.85
N PHE A 34 -12.59 1.18 -10.20
CA PHE A 34 -12.17 0.11 -9.32
C PHE A 34 -11.51 -1.04 -10.09
N SER A 35 -10.45 -1.57 -9.48
CA SER A 35 -9.79 -2.78 -9.90
C SER A 35 -9.89 -3.81 -8.78
N LEU A 36 -10.04 -5.07 -9.16
CA LEU A 36 -9.92 -6.19 -8.25
C LEU A 36 -8.42 -6.48 -8.08
N VAL A 37 -7.89 -6.14 -6.91
CA VAL A 37 -6.47 -6.25 -6.57
C VAL A 37 -6.27 -7.50 -5.73
N HIS A 38 -5.42 -8.39 -6.21
CA HIS A 38 -5.00 -9.61 -5.55
C HIS A 38 -3.57 -9.48 -5.06
N LEU A 39 -3.33 -10.03 -3.88
CA LEU A 39 -1.98 -10.34 -3.42
C LEU A 39 -1.76 -11.84 -3.62
N TYR A 40 -0.83 -12.19 -4.50
CA TYR A 40 -0.45 -13.56 -4.79
C TYR A 40 0.85 -13.92 -4.07
N GLU A 41 0.89 -15.13 -3.53
CA GLU A 41 2.06 -15.82 -3.03
C GLU A 41 2.44 -16.93 -3.99
N ASN A 42 3.69 -16.97 -4.41
CA ASN A 42 4.24 -18.03 -5.25
C ASN A 42 4.86 -19.12 -4.36
N VAL A 43 4.84 -20.38 -4.81
CA VAL A 43 5.52 -21.52 -4.15
C VAL A 43 7.01 -21.25 -3.85
N ASN A 44 7.64 -20.37 -4.61
CA ASN A 44 9.02 -19.93 -4.39
C ASN A 44 9.17 -18.91 -3.24
N GLY A 45 8.11 -18.63 -2.48
CA GLY A 45 8.10 -17.64 -1.38
C GLY A 45 8.16 -16.19 -1.85
N SER A 46 7.84 -15.93 -3.12
CA SER A 46 7.78 -14.58 -3.70
C SER A 46 6.35 -14.07 -3.71
N TYR A 47 6.17 -12.77 -3.48
CA TYR A 47 4.85 -12.15 -3.47
C TYR A 47 4.69 -11.14 -4.60
N ARG A 48 3.46 -11.01 -5.11
CA ARG A 48 3.13 -10.00 -6.13
C ARG A 48 1.71 -9.47 -5.98
N ILE A 49 1.56 -8.18 -6.27
CA ILE A 49 0.26 -7.50 -6.31
C ILE A 49 -0.17 -7.43 -7.77
N VAL A 50 -1.33 -8.00 -8.08
CA VAL A 50 -1.90 -7.99 -9.43
C VAL A 50 -3.30 -7.38 -9.36
N GLY A 51 -3.56 -6.37 -10.17
CA GLY A 51 -4.85 -5.69 -10.22
C GLY A 51 -5.46 -5.77 -11.61
N HIS A 52 -6.70 -6.24 -11.68
CA HIS A 52 -7.49 -6.27 -12.89
C HIS A 52 -8.60 -5.22 -12.82
N HIS A 53 -8.69 -4.36 -13.82
CA HIS A 53 -9.77 -3.39 -13.90
C HIS A 53 -11.12 -4.10 -13.96
N CYS A 54 -12.09 -3.71 -13.12
CA CYS A 54 -13.35 -4.46 -12.96
C CYS A 54 -14.18 -4.53 -14.25
N GLN A 55 -14.15 -3.49 -15.08
CA GLN A 55 -14.95 -3.44 -16.32
C GLN A 55 -14.23 -4.05 -17.52
N THR A 56 -12.97 -3.65 -17.75
CA THR A 56 -12.22 -4.05 -18.96
C THR A 56 -11.40 -5.33 -18.75
N ARG A 57 -11.29 -5.81 -17.51
CA ARG A 57 -10.43 -6.95 -17.09
C ARG A 57 -8.95 -6.80 -17.41
N GLN A 58 -8.53 -5.64 -17.90
CA GLN A 58 -7.13 -5.31 -18.18
C GLN A 58 -6.30 -5.34 -16.90
N VAL A 59 -5.07 -5.84 -17.00
CA VAL A 59 -4.09 -5.75 -15.91
C VAL A 59 -3.63 -4.29 -15.79
N VAL A 60 -3.95 -3.66 -14.66
CA VAL A 60 -3.57 -2.27 -14.35
C VAL A 60 -2.37 -2.18 -13.42
N ILE A 61 -2.06 -3.26 -12.70
CA ILE A 61 -0.84 -3.41 -11.92
C ILE A 61 -0.41 -4.87 -11.92
N ASN A 62 0.88 -5.10 -12.10
CA ASN A 62 1.54 -6.38 -11.90
C ASN A 62 2.90 -6.08 -11.25
N PHE A 63 2.93 -6.08 -9.93
CA PHE A 63 4.06 -5.62 -9.14
C PHE A 63 4.58 -6.74 -8.25
N SER A 64 5.79 -7.21 -8.52
CA SER A 64 6.50 -8.12 -7.62
C SER A 64 7.01 -7.36 -6.40
N ILE A 65 6.69 -7.85 -5.20
CA ILE A 65 7.09 -7.23 -3.94
C ILE A 65 8.54 -7.61 -3.64
N PRO A 66 9.49 -6.66 -3.66
CA PRO A 66 10.86 -6.92 -3.23
C PRO A 66 10.94 -6.96 -1.70
N LYS A 67 11.97 -7.65 -1.17
CA LYS A 67 12.33 -7.52 0.24
C LYS A 67 12.67 -6.06 0.57
N GLY A 68 12.22 -5.61 1.73
CA GLY A 68 12.48 -4.24 2.20
C GLY A 68 11.66 -3.15 1.50
N LEU A 69 10.60 -3.52 0.75
CA LEU A 69 9.65 -2.54 0.24
C LEU A 69 9.06 -1.71 1.38
N ASN A 70 9.08 -0.39 1.22
CA ASN A 70 8.42 0.52 2.14
C ASN A 70 6.94 0.70 1.74
N TYR A 71 6.04 0.01 2.44
CA TYR A 71 4.60 0.16 2.29
C TYR A 71 4.09 1.19 3.31
N HIS A 72 3.45 2.26 2.83
CA HIS A 72 3.00 3.39 3.65
C HIS A 72 1.48 3.58 3.56
N GLU A 73 0.82 3.57 4.71
CA GLU A 73 -0.61 3.85 4.84
C GLU A 73 -0.82 5.35 5.02
N ALA A 74 -0.93 6.08 3.91
CA ALA A 74 -1.03 7.54 3.96
C ALA A 74 -2.37 8.02 4.54
N THR A 75 -3.46 7.27 4.31
CA THR A 75 -4.76 7.42 4.99
C THR A 75 -5.38 6.04 5.24
N PRO A 76 -6.47 5.93 6.03
CA PRO A 76 -7.19 4.66 6.24
C PRO A 76 -7.75 4.00 4.96
N THR A 77 -7.81 4.73 3.86
CA THR A 77 -8.30 4.22 2.56
C THR A 77 -7.33 4.47 1.42
N PHE A 78 -6.14 5.02 1.69
CA PHE A 78 -5.16 5.33 0.67
C PHE A 78 -3.76 4.91 1.10
N HIS A 79 -3.24 3.87 0.46
CA HIS A 79 -1.92 3.34 0.73
C HIS A 79 -1.02 3.55 -0.48
N GLN A 80 0.27 3.75 -0.25
CA GLN A 80 1.24 4.02 -1.30
C GLN A 80 2.57 3.35 -1.00
N TRP A 81 3.36 3.15 -2.04
CA TRP A 81 4.75 2.71 -1.92
C TRP A 81 5.56 3.22 -3.09
N ARG A 82 6.86 3.38 -2.86
CA ARG A 82 7.80 3.79 -3.90
C ARG A 82 8.65 2.61 -4.33
N PHE A 83 8.82 2.46 -5.63
CA PHE A 83 9.78 1.51 -6.19
C PHE A 83 10.45 2.12 -7.42
N LYS A 84 11.79 2.25 -7.36
CA LYS A 84 12.57 3.00 -8.35
C LYS A 84 12.02 4.43 -8.48
N GLN A 85 11.71 4.87 -9.70
CA GLN A 85 11.16 6.19 -9.99
C GLN A 85 9.63 6.23 -9.98
N LEU A 86 8.97 5.09 -9.73
CA LEU A 86 7.51 5.01 -9.70
C LEU A 86 7.01 5.06 -8.26
N VAL A 87 5.96 5.84 -8.04
CA VAL A 87 5.20 5.82 -6.79
C VAL A 87 3.81 5.26 -7.11
N TYR A 88 3.50 4.12 -6.50
CA TYR A 88 2.24 3.44 -6.63
C TYR A 88 1.30 3.86 -5.51
N GLY A 89 0.01 3.94 -5.82
CA GLY A 89 -1.06 4.24 -4.87
C GLY A 89 -2.23 3.30 -5.07
N LEU A 90 -2.87 2.90 -3.97
CA LEU A 90 -4.12 2.17 -3.94
C LEU A 90 -5.13 2.97 -3.13
N ASN A 91 -6.23 3.33 -3.77
CA ASN A 91 -7.37 3.97 -3.13
C ASN A 91 -8.49 2.94 -2.95
N PHE A 92 -8.71 2.50 -1.72
CA PHE A 92 -9.64 1.43 -1.37
C PHE A 92 -11.08 1.95 -1.26
N GLY A 93 -12.04 1.09 -1.61
CA GLY A 93 -13.46 1.43 -1.49
C GLY A 93 -13.93 1.56 -0.03
N SER A 94 -13.22 0.94 0.90
CA SER A 94 -13.51 0.97 2.33
C SER A 94 -12.23 0.86 3.17
N GLU A 95 -12.30 1.36 4.39
CA GLU A 95 -11.21 1.27 5.39
C GLU A 95 -10.99 -0.16 5.88
N GLU A 96 -12.05 -0.98 5.90
CA GLU A 96 -11.93 -2.42 6.19
C GLU A 96 -11.12 -3.15 5.11
N ASP A 97 -11.43 -2.94 3.83
CA ASP A 97 -10.65 -3.50 2.71
C ASP A 97 -9.17 -3.07 2.80
N ALA A 98 -8.94 -1.80 3.10
CA ALA A 98 -7.59 -1.25 3.23
C ALA A 98 -6.81 -1.93 4.36
N ALA A 99 -7.43 -2.06 5.54
CA ALA A 99 -6.81 -2.69 6.71
C ALA A 99 -6.47 -4.16 6.46
N VAL A 100 -7.42 -4.91 5.86
CA VAL A 100 -7.21 -6.32 5.49
C VAL A 100 -6.05 -6.46 4.50
N PHE A 101 -6.00 -5.60 3.48
CA PHE A 101 -4.93 -5.65 2.48
C PHE A 101 -3.57 -5.26 3.06
N SER A 102 -3.52 -4.23 3.90
CA SER A 102 -2.31 -3.80 4.59
C SER A 102 -1.73 -4.89 5.48
N ALA A 103 -2.58 -5.57 6.26
CA ALA A 103 -2.16 -6.69 7.10
C ALA A 103 -1.54 -7.82 6.26
N ALA A 104 -2.15 -8.16 5.12
CA ALA A 104 -1.64 -9.18 4.22
C ALA A 104 -0.28 -8.79 3.59
N VAL A 105 -0.15 -7.55 3.11
CA VAL A 105 1.11 -7.04 2.53
C VAL A 105 2.22 -6.98 3.57
N LYS A 106 1.95 -6.46 4.77
CA LYS A 106 2.94 -6.41 5.86
C LYS A 106 3.35 -7.80 6.32
N GLY A 107 2.41 -8.75 6.37
CA GLY A 107 2.70 -10.16 6.62
C GLY A 107 3.69 -10.73 5.59
N ALA A 108 3.41 -10.53 4.30
CA ALA A 108 4.29 -10.93 3.21
C ALA A 108 5.69 -10.29 3.32
N LEU A 109 5.77 -8.99 3.63
CA LEU A 109 7.04 -8.29 3.83
C LEU A 109 7.85 -8.84 5.01
N CYS A 110 7.19 -9.19 6.11
CA CYS A 110 7.81 -9.82 7.26
C CYS A 110 8.41 -11.20 6.91
N THR A 111 7.69 -12.00 6.13
CA THR A 111 8.16 -13.29 5.62
C THR A 111 9.36 -13.13 4.68
N LEU A 112 9.30 -12.17 3.75
CA LEU A 112 10.42 -11.84 2.87
C LEU A 112 11.66 -11.36 3.64
N ASP A 113 11.47 -10.58 4.72
CA ASP A 113 12.58 -10.07 5.51
C ASP A 113 13.22 -11.17 6.36
N THR A 114 12.41 -11.95 7.07
CA THR A 114 12.89 -12.95 8.04
C THR A 114 13.35 -14.24 7.35
N GLY A 115 12.96 -14.48 6.09
CA GLY A 115 13.22 -15.75 5.39
C GLY A 115 12.54 -16.96 6.04
N ARG A 116 11.67 -16.72 7.03
CA ARG A 116 10.84 -17.73 7.69
C ARG A 116 9.43 -17.58 7.18
N PHE A 117 8.93 -18.64 6.54
CA PHE A 117 7.49 -18.87 6.46
C PHE A 117 6.93 -18.75 7.89
N PRO A 118 5.84 -18.01 8.12
CA PRO A 118 5.22 -18.02 9.43
C PRO A 118 4.81 -19.47 9.69
N ALA A 119 5.54 -20.13 10.60
CA ALA A 119 5.18 -21.45 11.05
C ALA A 119 3.74 -21.38 11.54
N SER A 120 2.88 -22.15 10.89
CA SER A 120 1.45 -22.26 11.06
C SER A 120 1.02 -21.95 12.49
N THR A 121 0.60 -20.72 12.78
CA THR A 121 -0.17 -20.41 13.99
C THR A 121 -0.87 -19.06 13.82
N ALA A 122 -2.20 -19.16 13.67
CA ALA A 122 -3.20 -18.15 13.95
C ALA A 122 -3.01 -16.76 13.31
N PHE A 123 -3.80 -16.49 12.28
CA PHE A 123 -4.48 -15.19 12.19
C PHE A 123 -5.29 -14.99 13.47
N THR A 124 -4.65 -14.51 14.53
CA THR A 124 -5.36 -13.89 15.63
C THR A 124 -5.87 -12.56 15.09
N PRO A 125 -7.19 -12.32 14.99
CA PRO A 125 -7.66 -10.96 14.84
C PRO A 125 -7.27 -10.24 16.13
N CYS A 126 -6.26 -9.37 16.05
CA CYS A 126 -6.11 -8.32 17.05
C CYS A 126 -7.35 -7.43 16.91
N SER A 127 -8.42 -7.82 17.59
CA SER A 127 -9.61 -7.01 17.79
C SER A 127 -9.19 -5.69 18.42
N TYR A 128 -9.41 -4.62 17.68
CA TYR A 128 -9.62 -3.25 18.17
C TYR A 128 -8.70 -2.75 19.31
N SER A 129 -7.69 -1.96 18.90
CA SER A 129 -7.07 -0.85 19.65
C SER A 129 -6.10 -1.13 20.82
N CYS A 130 -5.02 -0.32 20.81
CA CYS A 130 -4.07 0.04 21.89
C CYS A 130 -2.75 -0.73 22.00
N ILE A 131 -1.71 -0.30 21.26
CA ILE A 131 -0.37 0.02 21.84
C ILE A 131 0.35 1.13 21.03
N TRP A 132 -0.15 2.37 21.09
CA TRP A 132 0.66 3.58 20.86
C TRP A 132 0.21 4.71 21.79
N GLN A 133 0.29 4.50 23.11
CA GLN A 133 0.43 5.59 24.09
C GLN A 133 0.65 5.01 25.49
N LEU A 134 1.88 5.11 25.99
CA LEU A 134 2.28 5.61 27.33
C LEU A 134 3.69 5.09 27.68
N GLY A 135 4.61 6.02 28.01
CA GLY A 135 5.64 5.70 29.03
C GLY A 135 7.13 5.83 28.67
N ARG A 136 7.60 7.05 28.37
CA ARG A 136 8.88 7.68 28.81
C ARG A 136 10.25 6.94 28.76
N ARG A 137 11.13 7.57 27.98
CA ARG A 137 12.53 8.02 28.25
C ARG A 137 13.67 7.00 28.35
N VAL A 138 14.59 7.07 27.38
CA VAL A 138 16.01 7.46 27.59
C VAL A 138 16.50 8.16 26.31
N ALA A 139 17.19 9.29 26.49
CA ALA A 139 17.79 10.09 25.44
C ALA A 139 19.29 9.79 25.33
N ILE A 140 19.84 9.81 24.11
CA ILE A 140 21.19 10.35 23.85
C ILE A 140 21.25 10.95 22.43
N ILE A 141 21.75 12.18 22.39
CA ILE A 141 21.90 13.12 21.26
C ILE A 141 23.15 12.78 20.45
N LEU A 142 23.14 12.89 19.12
CA LEU A 142 24.17 13.59 18.33
C LEU A 142 23.61 14.06 16.97
N SER A 143 23.51 15.39 16.85
CA SER A 143 23.86 16.24 15.70
C SER A 143 23.48 15.82 14.26
N GLY A 144 22.52 16.57 13.70
CA GLY A 144 22.69 17.32 12.44
C GLY A 144 23.15 16.56 11.19
N HIS A 145 22.18 16.20 10.34
CA HIS A 145 22.30 16.40 8.90
C HIS A 145 20.96 16.92 8.37
N ASP A 146 21.01 18.13 7.83
CA ASP A 146 19.95 18.76 7.06
C ASP A 146 19.88 18.02 5.71
N ASP A 147 18.86 17.18 5.51
CA ASP A 147 18.52 16.64 4.20
C ASP A 147 17.01 16.74 4.00
N ALA A 148 16.61 17.92 3.53
CA ALA A 148 15.29 18.19 3.01
C ALA A 148 15.10 17.44 1.68
N ALA A 149 14.57 16.21 1.67
CA ALA A 149 14.08 15.57 0.44
C ALA A 149 13.15 14.36 0.65
N ASP A 150 12.24 14.37 1.64
CA ASP A 150 11.11 13.41 1.65
C ASP A 150 9.79 14.17 1.82
N ALA A 151 9.55 15.09 0.89
CA ALA A 151 8.24 15.69 0.73
C ALA A 151 7.33 14.66 0.04
N VAL A 152 6.73 13.80 0.85
CA VAL A 152 5.54 13.02 0.47
C VAL A 152 4.55 13.98 -0.21
N PRO A 153 4.14 13.74 -1.47
CA PRO A 153 3.19 14.62 -2.14
C PRO A 153 1.86 14.63 -1.36
N PRO A 154 1.17 15.78 -1.31
CA PRO A 154 0.03 15.97 -0.42
C PRO A 154 -1.11 14.98 -0.70
N LEU A 155 -1.77 14.58 0.38
CA LEU A 155 -2.96 13.75 0.40
C LEU A 155 -4.08 14.41 -0.41
N TYR A 156 -4.41 13.85 -1.56
CA TYR A 156 -5.61 14.22 -2.31
C TYR A 156 -6.72 13.23 -1.97
N GLN A 157 -7.81 13.70 -1.36
CA GLN A 157 -9.04 12.92 -1.26
C GLN A 157 -9.86 13.04 -2.55
N TYR A 158 -10.36 11.90 -3.04
CA TYR A 158 -11.19 11.81 -4.23
C TYR A 158 -12.67 11.92 -3.84
N THR A 159 -13.31 13.06 -4.11
CA THR A 159 -14.76 13.23 -4.01
C THR A 159 -15.34 13.47 -5.40
N GLY A 160 -15.58 12.37 -6.12
CA GLY A 160 -16.57 12.27 -7.20
C GLY A 160 -16.30 12.98 -8.53
N THR A 161 -15.76 14.19 -8.54
CA THR A 161 -15.55 14.98 -9.78
C THR A 161 -14.47 16.07 -9.70
N HIS A 162 -13.88 16.37 -8.53
CA HIS A 162 -12.78 17.33 -8.40
C HIS A 162 -11.73 16.91 -7.35
N PHE A 163 -10.47 17.29 -7.60
CA PHE A 163 -9.35 17.18 -6.67
C PHE A 163 -9.28 18.46 -5.81
N THR A 164 -9.65 18.37 -4.54
CA THR A 164 -9.52 19.49 -3.59
C THR A 164 -8.33 19.26 -2.66
N ASP A 165 -7.46 20.26 -2.57
CA ASP A 165 -6.37 20.32 -1.60
C ASP A 165 -6.93 20.47 -0.18
N LEU A 166 -6.60 19.52 0.71
CA LEU A 166 -7.08 19.47 2.09
C LEU A 166 -6.49 20.55 3.02
N ARG A 167 -5.49 21.33 2.58
CA ARG A 167 -4.96 22.45 3.39
C ARG A 167 -5.79 23.72 3.25
N ARG A 168 -6.73 23.80 2.32
CA ARG A 168 -7.61 24.97 2.13
C ARG A 168 -8.88 24.98 2.99
N MET A 169 -9.10 23.97 3.84
CA MET A 169 -10.34 23.86 4.64
C MET A 169 -10.17 24.15 6.14
N THR A 170 -8.95 24.32 6.63
CA THR A 170 -8.70 24.90 7.96
C THR A 170 -8.03 26.25 7.73
N GLY A 171 -8.73 27.33 8.11
CA GLY A 171 -8.31 28.71 7.90
C GLY A 171 -7.01 29.11 8.59
#